data_AF-A0A813J2L0-F1
#
_entry.id   AF-A0A813J2L0-F1
#
_cell.length_a   1.000
_cell.length_b   1.000
_cell.length_c   1.000
_cell.angle_alpha   90.00
_cell.angle_beta   90.00
_cell.angle_gamma   90.00
#
_symmetry.space_group_name_H-M   'P 1'
#
loop_
_entity.id
_entity.type
_entity.pdbx_description
1 polymer ?
#
loop_
_entity_poly.entity_id
_entity_poly.type
_entity_poly.pdbx_seq_one_letter_code
_entity_poly.pdbx_strand_id
1 'polypeptide(L)'
;PDALFTKNLLPYLQKEGGKPGDLRDFQECFSFVPVSLDKPDSMRELHKVLKEKAKGLRDNRIFYLALPPFLFQHAVKLIMEECNSEPGGYVRVIVEKPFGNDLESAQKLAGQISAHLKESQIYRIDHYLAKNMVLNILALRFANREFGRLFHADNVANVRITFKEDISVAGRAGYFDGYGIIRDVMQNHLLQLLTLALMEAPASLKPEDVRDEKVKVLKQLRT
;
A
#
# COMPACT_ATOMS: atom_id res chain seq x y z
N PRO A 1 -22.34 14.62 2.92
CA PRO A 1 -21.43 13.95 3.90
C PRO A 1 -22.16 12.94 4.77
N ASP A 2 -23.20 13.36 5.50
CA ASP A 2 -23.95 12.49 6.42
C ASP A 2 -24.64 11.33 5.71
N ALA A 3 -25.29 11.58 4.57
CA ALA A 3 -25.91 10.49 3.81
C ALA A 3 -24.88 9.43 3.35
N LEU A 4 -23.65 9.84 3.03
CA LEU A 4 -22.61 8.93 2.54
C LEU A 4 -22.02 8.10 3.71
N PHE A 5 -21.79 8.74 4.85
CA PHE A 5 -21.37 8.06 6.07
C PHE A 5 -22.45 7.09 6.58
N THR A 6 -23.67 7.59 6.83
CA THR A 6 -24.76 6.82 7.44
C THR A 6 -25.25 5.69 6.55
N LYS A 7 -25.30 5.89 5.22
CA LYS A 7 -25.79 4.86 4.29
C LYS A 7 -24.71 3.84 3.93
N ASN A 8 -23.47 4.28 3.71
CA ASN A 8 -22.46 3.43 3.09
C ASN A 8 -21.36 2.97 4.05
N LEU A 9 -21.05 3.71 5.11
CA LEU A 9 -19.92 3.38 6.00
C LEU A 9 -20.40 2.84 7.34
N LEU A 10 -21.39 3.48 7.95
CA LEU A 10 -21.93 3.12 9.27
C LEU A 10 -22.37 1.64 9.35
N PRO A 11 -23.11 1.07 8.37
CA PRO A 11 -23.52 -0.33 8.46
C PRO A 11 -22.35 -1.30 8.48
N TYR A 12 -21.27 -1.00 7.73
CA TYR A 12 -20.05 -1.81 7.73
C TYR A 12 -19.31 -1.69 9.06
N LEU A 13 -19.12 -0.47 9.57
CA LEU A 13 -18.45 -0.25 10.85
C LEU A 13 -19.19 -0.91 12.03
N GLN A 14 -20.52 -0.91 12.01
CA GLN A 14 -21.34 -1.62 13.00
C GLN A 14 -21.18 -3.14 12.89
N LYS A 15 -21.16 -3.67 11.66
CA LYS A 15 -20.91 -5.10 11.42
C LYS A 15 -19.53 -5.55 11.92
N GLU A 16 -18.53 -4.69 11.81
CA GLU A 16 -17.17 -4.93 12.32
C GLU A 16 -17.03 -4.67 13.85
N GLY A 17 -18.15 -4.47 14.56
CA GLY A 17 -18.16 -4.34 16.02
C GLY A 17 -17.91 -2.93 16.57
N GLY A 18 -18.07 -1.89 15.75
CA GLY A 18 -17.94 -0.50 16.18
C GLY A 18 -18.93 -0.13 17.28
N LYS A 19 -18.44 0.49 18.36
CA LYS A 19 -19.27 0.92 19.49
C LYS A 19 -20.00 2.22 19.17
N PRO A 20 -21.28 2.40 19.58
CA PRO A 20 -22.05 3.60 19.24
C PRO A 20 -21.42 4.94 19.65
N GLY A 21 -20.68 4.98 20.76
CA GLY A 21 -19.94 6.18 21.19
C GLY A 21 -18.84 6.53 20.19
N ASP A 22 -17.90 5.61 19.99
CA ASP A 22 -16.77 5.76 19.07
C ASP A 22 -17.21 6.08 17.63
N LEU A 23 -18.32 5.50 17.17
CA LEU A 23 -18.87 5.74 15.84
C LEU A 23 -19.39 7.18 15.65
N ARG A 24 -19.94 7.79 16.72
CA ARG A 24 -20.35 9.20 16.68
C ARG A 24 -19.13 10.11 16.61
N ASP A 25 -18.13 9.88 17.45
CA ASP A 25 -16.88 10.65 17.45
C ASP A 25 -16.15 10.52 16.10
N PHE A 26 -16.17 9.32 15.50
CA PHE A 26 -15.61 9.09 14.18
C PHE A 26 -16.39 9.82 13.07
N GLN A 27 -17.72 9.90 13.17
CA GLN A 27 -18.53 10.64 12.20
C GLN A 27 -18.16 12.13 12.18
N GLU A 28 -17.83 12.74 13.32
CA GLU A 28 -17.41 14.14 13.40
C GLU A 28 -16.07 14.40 12.70
N CYS A 29 -15.20 13.39 12.66
CA CYS A 29 -13.93 13.41 11.93
C CYS A 29 -14.12 13.23 10.41
N PHE A 30 -15.27 12.73 9.96
CA PHE A 30 -15.51 12.43 8.56
C PHE A 30 -16.03 13.64 7.80
N SER A 31 -15.53 13.85 6.58
CA SER A 31 -16.01 14.91 5.68
C SER A 31 -15.92 14.43 4.24
N PHE A 32 -16.84 14.91 3.40
CA PHE A 32 -16.88 14.55 1.99
C PHE A 32 -16.75 15.81 1.15
N VAL A 33 -15.76 15.83 0.27
CA VAL A 33 -15.54 16.89 -0.71
C VAL A 33 -15.58 16.26 -2.10
N PRO A 34 -16.50 16.67 -2.99
CA PRO A 34 -16.51 16.18 -4.36
C PRO A 34 -15.28 16.73 -5.10
N VAL A 35 -14.47 15.84 -5.67
CA VAL A 35 -13.26 16.21 -6.41
C VAL A 35 -13.37 15.67 -7.84
N SER A 36 -13.20 16.56 -8.81
CA SER A 36 -12.98 16.20 -10.21
C SER A 36 -11.52 16.41 -10.54
N LEU A 37 -10.85 15.34 -11.00
CA LEU A 37 -9.44 15.42 -11.40
C LEU A 37 -9.24 16.26 -12.66
N ASP A 38 -10.28 16.49 -13.47
CA ASP A 38 -10.17 17.32 -14.67
C ASP A 38 -10.17 18.83 -14.37
N LYS A 39 -10.46 19.22 -13.12
CA LYS A 39 -10.61 20.62 -12.70
C LYS A 39 -9.72 20.93 -11.49
N PRO A 40 -8.58 21.63 -11.69
CA PRO A 40 -7.69 22.03 -10.61
C PRO A 40 -8.39 22.79 -9.46
N ASP A 41 -9.43 23.57 -9.77
CA ASP A 41 -10.23 24.27 -8.75
C ASP A 41 -10.88 23.33 -7.72
N SER A 42 -11.24 22.10 -8.11
CA SER A 42 -11.80 21.13 -7.17
C SER A 42 -10.76 20.68 -6.14
N MET A 43 -9.49 20.60 -6.55
CA MET A 43 -8.37 20.24 -5.66
C MET A 43 -8.00 21.40 -4.73
N ARG A 44 -8.10 22.66 -5.21
CA ARG A 44 -7.98 23.84 -4.36
C ARG A 44 -9.05 23.90 -3.27
N GLU A 45 -10.27 23.49 -3.60
CA GLU A 45 -11.33 23.42 -2.61
C GLU A 45 -11.07 22.33 -1.55
N LEU A 46 -10.59 21.16 -1.97
CA LEU A 46 -10.12 20.13 -1.04
C LEU A 46 -9.02 20.66 -0.12
N HIS A 47 -8.05 21.40 -0.67
CA HIS A 47 -6.96 22.00 0.11
C HIS A 47 -7.47 22.93 1.21
N LYS A 48 -8.42 23.82 0.91
CA LYS A 48 -9.04 24.72 1.91
C LYS A 48 -9.69 23.93 3.04
N VAL A 49 -10.50 22.92 2.69
CA VAL A 49 -11.17 22.07 3.69
C VAL A 49 -10.16 21.34 4.58
N LEU A 50 -9.08 20.79 4.01
CA LEU A 50 -8.03 20.13 4.78
C LEU A 50 -7.33 21.10 5.73
N LYS A 51 -7.03 22.32 5.27
CA LYS A 51 -6.40 23.37 6.08
C LYS A 51 -7.28 23.80 7.25
N GLU A 52 -8.58 23.99 7.01
CA GLU A 52 -9.55 24.29 8.06
C GLU A 52 -9.67 23.17 9.08
N LYS A 53 -9.67 21.91 8.62
CA LYS A 53 -9.75 20.72 9.49
C LYS A 53 -8.48 20.47 10.30
N ALA A 54 -7.31 20.87 9.81
CA ALA A 54 -6.07 20.76 10.57
C ALA A 54 -6.09 21.60 11.86
N LYS A 55 -6.89 22.68 11.95
CA LYS A 55 -7.10 23.49 13.17
C LYS A 55 -5.81 23.89 13.91
N GLY A 56 -4.74 24.19 13.17
CA GLY A 56 -3.43 24.56 13.75
C GLY A 56 -2.56 23.37 14.22
N LEU A 57 -3.01 22.13 14.02
CA LEU A 57 -2.17 20.94 14.12
C LEU A 57 -1.19 20.88 12.94
N ARG A 58 -0.16 20.03 13.09
CA ARG A 58 0.80 19.74 12.02
C ARG A 58 0.04 19.15 10.82
N ASP A 59 0.14 19.81 9.67
CA ASP A 59 -0.62 19.50 8.45
C ASP A 59 -0.13 18.24 7.73
N ASN A 60 -0.15 17.10 8.41
CA ASN A 60 0.27 15.82 7.85
C ASN A 60 -0.86 15.20 7.04
N ARG A 61 -0.65 15.01 5.74
CA ARG A 61 -1.65 14.52 4.80
C ARG A 61 -1.29 13.15 4.25
N ILE A 62 -2.27 12.26 4.24
CA ILE A 62 -2.18 10.93 3.62
C ILE A 62 -3.29 10.85 2.58
N PHE A 63 -2.91 10.67 1.32
CA PHE A 63 -3.85 10.48 0.22
C PHE A 63 -3.89 9.00 -0.16
N TYR A 64 -5.03 8.35 0.07
CA TYR A 64 -5.28 6.99 -0.39
C TYR A 64 -5.95 7.01 -1.76
N LEU A 65 -5.22 6.60 -2.80
CA LEU A 65 -5.73 6.61 -4.17
C LEU A 65 -6.48 5.31 -4.45
N ALA A 66 -7.73 5.23 -3.98
CA ALA A 66 -8.69 4.20 -4.39
C ALA A 66 -9.24 4.50 -5.80
N LEU A 67 -8.34 4.64 -6.76
CA LEU A 67 -8.60 5.06 -8.14
C LEU A 67 -8.02 4.03 -9.13
N PRO A 68 -8.54 3.96 -10.37
CA PRO A 68 -7.89 3.24 -11.44
C PRO A 68 -6.43 3.70 -11.69
N PRO A 69 -5.47 2.79 -11.99
CA PRO A 69 -4.05 3.14 -12.10
C PRO A 69 -3.71 4.21 -13.13
N PHE A 70 -4.47 4.29 -14.23
CA PHE A 70 -4.25 5.30 -15.28
C PHE A 70 -4.48 6.74 -14.79
N LEU A 71 -5.16 6.92 -13.65
CA LEU A 71 -5.37 8.23 -13.02
C LEU A 71 -4.28 8.60 -12.00
N PHE A 72 -3.41 7.67 -11.61
CA PHE A 72 -2.44 7.92 -10.53
C PHE A 72 -1.50 9.08 -10.85
N GLN A 73 -0.94 9.14 -12.05
CA GLN A 73 -0.04 10.24 -12.43
C GLN A 73 -0.74 11.60 -12.28
N HIS A 74 -1.94 11.71 -12.84
CA HIS A 74 -2.69 12.97 -12.86
C HIS A 74 -3.13 13.37 -11.45
N ALA A 75 -3.62 12.42 -10.66
CA ALA A 75 -3.99 12.64 -9.26
C ALA A 75 -2.79 13.09 -8.42
N VAL A 76 -1.64 12.40 -8.53
CA VAL A 76 -0.42 12.74 -7.79
C VAL A 76 0.08 14.13 -8.16
N LYS A 77 0.10 14.46 -9.46
CA LYS A 77 0.49 15.79 -9.94
C LYS A 77 -0.37 16.87 -9.28
N LEU A 78 -1.68 16.74 -9.36
CA LEU A 78 -2.61 17.73 -8.79
C LEU A 78 -2.53 17.81 -7.26
N ILE A 79 -2.32 16.68 -6.57
CA ILE A 79 -2.11 16.68 -5.12
C ILE A 79 -0.89 17.52 -4.77
N MET A 80 0.21 17.33 -5.50
CA MET A 80 1.47 18.04 -5.22
C MET A 80 1.44 19.52 -5.64
N GLU A 81 0.67 19.87 -6.67
CA GLU A 81 0.53 21.25 -7.15
C GLU A 81 -0.47 22.07 -6.32
N GLU A 82 -1.65 21.51 -6.02
CA GLU A 82 -2.78 22.28 -5.48
C GLU A 82 -3.14 21.92 -4.04
N CYS A 83 -2.67 20.78 -3.53
CA CYS A 83 -3.09 20.22 -2.25
C CYS A 83 -1.92 19.76 -1.38
N ASN A 84 -0.76 20.38 -1.57
CA ASN A 84 0.42 20.07 -0.77
C ASN A 84 0.25 20.54 0.68
N SER A 85 1.01 19.92 1.57
CA SER A 85 1.06 20.23 2.99
C SER A 85 1.79 21.56 3.25
N GLU A 86 1.36 22.30 4.29
CA GLU A 86 2.06 23.48 4.78
C GLU A 86 3.47 23.14 5.32
N PRO A 87 4.42 24.12 5.34
CA PRO A 87 5.76 23.91 5.87
C PRO A 87 5.77 23.25 7.25
N GLY A 88 6.56 22.18 7.37
CA GLY A 88 6.65 21.38 8.59
C GLY A 88 5.75 20.14 8.58
N GLY A 89 4.72 20.05 7.74
CA GLY A 89 3.96 18.82 7.53
C GLY A 89 4.58 17.88 6.49
N TYR A 90 3.86 16.82 6.15
CA TYR A 90 4.23 15.91 5.06
C TYR A 90 3.02 15.54 4.20
N VAL A 91 3.31 15.14 2.95
CA VAL A 91 2.36 14.45 2.09
C VAL A 91 2.86 13.05 1.81
N ARG A 92 2.01 12.05 2.03
CA ARG A 92 2.23 10.65 1.65
C ARG A 92 1.08 10.19 0.76
N VAL A 93 1.40 9.40 -0.25
CA VAL A 93 0.42 8.87 -1.19
C VAL A 93 0.46 7.35 -1.13
N ILE A 94 -0.72 6.76 -0.91
CA ILE A 94 -0.94 5.33 -0.91
C ILE A 94 -1.56 4.94 -2.25
N VAL A 95 -0.97 3.97 -2.93
CA VAL A 95 -1.45 3.45 -4.22
C VAL A 95 -1.65 1.94 -4.13
N GLU A 96 -2.69 1.45 -4.79
CA GLU A 96 -3.05 0.04 -4.85
C GLU A 96 -2.63 -0.61 -6.16
N LYS A 97 -2.54 -1.94 -6.15
CA LYS A 97 -2.30 -2.75 -7.35
C LYS A 97 -3.49 -2.58 -8.34
N PRO A 98 -3.24 -2.67 -9.66
CA PRO A 98 -2.00 -3.11 -10.32
C PRO A 98 -0.98 -1.98 -10.55
N PHE A 99 0.30 -2.29 -10.37
CA PHE A 99 1.43 -1.36 -10.59
C PHE A 99 2.03 -1.48 -12.00
N GLY A 100 1.18 -1.65 -13.01
CA GLY A 100 1.56 -2.08 -14.35
C GLY A 100 1.24 -3.57 -14.59
N ASN A 101 1.40 -3.98 -15.86
CA ASN A 101 1.11 -5.34 -16.34
C ASN A 101 2.38 -6.09 -16.76
N ASP A 102 3.51 -5.38 -16.86
CA ASP A 102 4.82 -5.88 -17.26
C ASP A 102 5.90 -4.90 -16.75
N LEU A 103 7.16 -5.21 -17.02
CA LEU A 103 8.29 -4.39 -16.59
C LEU A 103 8.22 -2.96 -17.15
N GLU A 104 7.92 -2.81 -18.45
CA GLU A 104 7.91 -1.52 -19.13
C GLU A 104 6.82 -0.60 -18.58
N SER A 105 5.59 -1.10 -18.48
CA SER A 105 4.45 -0.36 -17.92
C SER A 105 4.65 -0.04 -16.44
N ALA A 106 5.27 -0.94 -15.66
CA ALA A 106 5.60 -0.69 -14.26
C ALA A 106 6.67 0.40 -14.11
N GLN A 107 7.72 0.37 -14.93
CA GLN A 107 8.76 1.42 -14.94
C GLN A 107 8.18 2.77 -15.35
N LYS A 108 7.29 2.80 -16.35
CA LYS A 108 6.59 4.01 -16.77
C LYS A 108 5.75 4.58 -15.63
N LEU A 109 4.92 3.76 -14.98
CA LEU A 109 4.11 4.20 -13.85
C LEU A 109 4.99 4.68 -12.67
N ALA A 110 6.04 3.95 -12.35
CA ALA A 110 6.98 4.33 -11.30
C ALA A 110 7.65 5.67 -11.61
N GLY A 111 8.13 5.88 -12.83
CA GLY A 111 8.72 7.14 -13.28
C GLY A 111 7.74 8.31 -13.21
N GLN A 112 6.49 8.10 -13.63
CA GLN A 112 5.43 9.10 -13.57
C GLN A 112 5.12 9.55 -12.14
N ILE A 113 5.07 8.61 -11.18
CA ILE A 113 4.81 8.94 -9.77
C ILE A 113 6.05 9.60 -9.14
N SER A 114 7.24 9.04 -9.38
CA SER A 114 8.51 9.53 -8.82
C SER A 114 8.94 10.89 -9.38
N ALA A 115 8.37 11.33 -10.51
CA ALA A 115 8.56 12.70 -11.03
C ALA A 115 7.99 13.78 -10.10
N HIS A 116 7.01 13.42 -9.25
CA HIS A 116 6.31 14.35 -8.37
C HIS A 116 6.51 14.05 -6.89
N LEU A 117 6.88 12.82 -6.53
CA LEU A 117 7.03 12.36 -5.16
C LEU A 117 8.41 11.75 -4.92
N LYS A 118 8.95 11.96 -3.72
CA LYS A 118 10.11 11.20 -3.24
C LYS A 118 9.66 9.78 -2.86
N GLU A 119 10.55 8.80 -2.96
CA GLU A 119 10.23 7.40 -2.60
C GLU A 119 9.73 7.26 -1.15
N SER A 120 10.21 8.08 -0.22
CA SER A 120 9.74 8.14 1.18
C SER A 120 8.29 8.64 1.33
N GLN A 121 7.68 9.19 0.28
CA GLN A 121 6.29 9.64 0.26
C GLN A 121 5.36 8.62 -0.40
N ILE A 122 5.90 7.58 -1.04
CA ILE A 122 5.12 6.64 -1.85
C ILE A 122 4.92 5.33 -1.08
N TYR A 123 3.67 4.94 -0.88
CA TYR A 123 3.29 3.72 -0.18
C TYR A 123 2.52 2.82 -1.15
N ARG A 124 3.21 1.82 -1.71
CA ARG A 124 2.61 0.83 -2.61
C ARG A 124 2.04 -0.32 -1.78
N ILE A 125 0.73 -0.53 -1.84
CA ILE A 125 0.07 -1.54 -1.03
C ILE A 125 0.27 -2.93 -1.62
N ASP A 126 0.86 -3.80 -0.80
CA ASP A 126 0.69 -5.24 -0.85
C ASP A 126 0.13 -5.68 0.50
N HIS A 127 -1.17 -6.02 0.53
CA HIS A 127 -1.87 -6.32 1.77
C HIS A 127 -1.36 -7.60 2.46
N TYR A 128 -0.60 -8.48 1.78
CA TYR A 128 0.01 -9.64 2.42
C TYR A 128 1.10 -9.23 3.41
N LEU A 129 1.80 -8.12 3.15
CA LEU A 129 2.85 -7.61 4.04
C LEU A 129 2.31 -7.19 5.42
N ALA A 130 1.02 -6.88 5.53
CA ALA A 130 0.39 -6.49 6.78
C ALA A 130 -0.19 -7.67 7.59
N LYS A 131 -0.13 -8.91 7.06
CA LYS A 131 -0.61 -10.08 7.80
C LYS A 131 0.34 -10.40 8.95
N ASN A 132 -0.20 -10.61 10.15
CA ASN A 132 0.59 -10.87 11.37
C ASN A 132 1.64 -11.97 11.20
N MET A 133 1.29 -13.07 10.54
CA MET A 133 2.23 -14.18 10.30
C MET A 133 3.39 -13.79 9.37
N VAL A 134 3.16 -12.86 8.45
CA VAL A 134 4.19 -12.37 7.51
C VAL A 134 5.17 -11.45 8.23
N LEU A 135 4.66 -10.55 9.07
CA LEU A 135 5.47 -9.69 9.94
C LEU A 135 6.35 -10.52 10.89
N ASN A 136 5.84 -11.66 11.36
CA ASN A 136 6.57 -12.56 12.26
C ASN A 136 7.73 -13.33 11.60
N ILE A 137 7.86 -13.35 10.27
CA ILE A 137 8.97 -14.04 9.59
C ILE A 137 10.32 -13.46 10.06
N LEU A 138 10.43 -12.13 10.16
CA LEU A 138 11.68 -11.48 10.58
C LEU A 138 12.03 -11.81 12.04
N ALA A 139 11.04 -11.79 12.93
CA ALA A 139 11.23 -12.18 14.32
C ALA A 139 11.66 -13.65 14.43
N LEU A 140 11.01 -14.56 13.69
CA LEU A 140 11.37 -15.97 13.69
C LEU A 140 12.82 -16.20 13.24
N ARG A 141 13.25 -15.54 12.16
CA ARG A 141 14.58 -15.74 11.57
C ARG A 141 15.70 -15.09 12.37
N PHE A 142 15.50 -13.86 12.84
CA PHE A 142 16.59 -13.03 13.33
C PHE A 142 16.58 -12.80 14.85
N ALA A 143 15.47 -13.07 15.55
CA ALA A 143 15.45 -13.02 17.02
C ALA A 143 15.86 -14.36 17.66
N ASN A 144 16.03 -15.42 16.87
CA ASN A 144 16.29 -16.78 17.36
C ASN A 144 17.60 -17.32 16.80
N ARG A 145 18.61 -17.49 17.67
CA ARG A 145 19.96 -17.94 17.28
C ARG A 145 19.96 -19.29 16.55
N GLU A 146 19.12 -20.23 16.98
CA GLU A 146 19.09 -21.58 16.40
C GLU A 146 18.49 -21.57 14.99
N PHE A 147 17.43 -20.76 14.75
CA PHE A 147 16.87 -20.60 13.40
C PHE A 147 17.85 -19.94 12.44
N GLY A 148 18.64 -18.98 12.90
CA GLY A 148 19.71 -18.37 12.09
C GLY A 148 20.73 -19.38 11.57
N ARG A 149 21.06 -20.42 12.36
CA ARG A 149 22.00 -21.48 11.95
C ARG A 149 21.36 -22.52 11.03
N LEU A 150 20.13 -22.91 11.33
CA LEU A 150 19.42 -23.97 10.60
C LEU A 150 18.89 -23.48 9.26
N PHE A 151 18.61 -22.18 9.11
CA PHE A 151 18.10 -21.62 7.86
C PHE A 151 19.24 -21.24 6.89
N HIS A 152 20.01 -22.26 6.49
CA HIS A 152 21.13 -22.15 5.55
C HIS A 152 21.08 -23.29 4.50
N ALA A 153 21.73 -23.11 3.35
CA ALA A 153 21.73 -24.07 2.25
C ALA A 153 22.22 -25.48 2.65
N ASP A 154 23.12 -25.58 3.63
CA ASP A 154 23.62 -26.87 4.14
C ASP A 154 22.55 -27.68 4.88
N ASN A 155 21.50 -27.01 5.38
CA ASN A 155 20.47 -27.61 6.24
C ASN A 155 19.07 -27.60 5.58
N VAL A 156 18.85 -26.73 4.59
CA VAL A 156 17.55 -26.53 3.94
C VAL A 156 17.56 -27.11 2.54
N ALA A 157 16.88 -28.24 2.36
CA ALA A 157 16.76 -28.90 1.06
C ALA A 157 15.87 -28.12 0.06
N ASN A 158 14.79 -27.49 0.55
CA ASN A 158 13.90 -26.66 -0.28
C ASN A 158 13.07 -25.69 0.56
N VAL A 159 12.67 -24.58 -0.06
CA VAL A 159 11.67 -23.64 0.48
C VAL A 159 10.43 -23.70 -0.41
N ARG A 160 9.27 -23.94 0.20
CA ARG A 160 7.98 -24.01 -0.51
C ARG A 160 7.05 -22.93 0.00
N ILE A 161 6.62 -22.06 -0.91
CA ILE A 161 5.59 -21.05 -0.66
C ILE A 161 4.35 -21.48 -1.44
N THR A 162 3.22 -21.62 -0.77
CA THR A 162 1.99 -22.12 -1.37
C THR A 162 0.87 -21.13 -1.12
N PHE A 163 0.16 -20.80 -2.19
CA PHE A 163 -1.08 -20.04 -2.16
C PHE A 163 -2.19 -20.94 -2.68
N LYS A 164 -3.25 -21.06 -1.90
CA LYS A 164 -4.44 -21.83 -2.23
C LYS A 164 -5.65 -21.02 -1.83
N GLU A 165 -6.62 -20.99 -2.74
CA GLU A 165 -7.95 -20.43 -2.51
C GLU A 165 -8.96 -21.55 -2.75
N ASP A 166 -9.97 -21.62 -1.89
CA ASP A 166 -11.15 -22.47 -2.03
C ASP A 166 -12.28 -21.76 -2.78
N ILE A 167 -12.07 -20.50 -3.15
CA ILE A 167 -13.00 -19.66 -3.91
C ILE A 167 -12.62 -19.64 -5.40
N SER A 168 -13.65 -19.64 -6.26
CA SER A 168 -13.50 -19.40 -7.71
C SER A 168 -13.39 -17.89 -7.99
N VAL A 169 -13.29 -17.50 -9.27
CA VAL A 169 -13.15 -16.10 -9.73
C VAL A 169 -14.30 -15.16 -9.29
N ALA A 170 -15.39 -15.67 -8.71
CA ALA A 170 -16.42 -14.93 -7.94
C ALA A 170 -16.81 -13.56 -8.53
N GLY A 171 -17.20 -13.54 -9.80
CA GLY A 171 -17.63 -12.31 -10.51
C GLY A 171 -16.49 -11.43 -11.04
N ARG A 172 -15.23 -11.77 -10.79
CA ARG A 172 -14.02 -11.09 -11.31
C ARG A 172 -13.44 -11.76 -12.55
N ALA A 173 -14.18 -12.68 -13.18
CA ALA A 173 -13.69 -13.47 -14.31
C ALA A 173 -13.07 -12.60 -15.42
N GLY A 174 -13.75 -11.52 -15.84
CA GLY A 174 -13.24 -10.63 -16.89
C GLY A 174 -11.97 -9.86 -16.52
N TYR A 175 -11.78 -9.51 -15.25
CA TYR A 175 -10.52 -8.91 -14.78
C TYR A 175 -9.41 -9.96 -14.70
N PHE A 176 -9.72 -11.14 -14.15
CA PHE A 176 -8.76 -12.22 -13.96
C PHE A 176 -8.25 -12.78 -15.28
N ASP A 177 -9.10 -12.88 -16.31
CA ASP A 177 -8.73 -13.43 -17.62
C ASP A 177 -7.62 -12.61 -18.31
N GLY A 178 -7.70 -11.27 -18.20
CA GLY A 178 -6.67 -10.38 -18.76
C GLY A 178 -5.39 -10.28 -17.91
N TYR A 179 -5.45 -10.61 -16.62
CA TYR A 179 -4.34 -10.40 -15.67
C TYR A 179 -3.60 -11.70 -15.32
N GLY A 180 -4.34 -12.77 -15.04
CA GLY A 180 -3.84 -14.10 -14.71
C GLY A 180 -3.24 -14.23 -13.30
N ILE A 181 -3.06 -15.47 -12.86
CA ILE A 181 -2.56 -15.79 -11.50
C ILE A 181 -1.15 -15.27 -11.23
N ILE A 182 -0.30 -15.21 -12.26
CA ILE A 182 1.09 -14.74 -12.11
C ILE A 182 1.11 -13.29 -11.64
N ARG A 183 0.32 -12.40 -12.27
CA ARG A 183 0.29 -10.99 -11.90
C ARG A 183 -0.55 -10.75 -10.65
N ASP A 184 -1.63 -11.51 -10.48
CA ASP A 184 -2.54 -11.31 -9.35
C ASP A 184 -1.88 -11.67 -8.02
N VAL A 185 -1.11 -12.78 -7.97
CA VAL A 185 -0.62 -13.38 -6.74
C VAL A 185 0.89 -13.64 -6.72
N MET A 186 1.47 -14.15 -7.81
CA MET A 186 2.88 -14.59 -7.77
C MET A 186 3.86 -13.43 -7.77
N GLN A 187 3.68 -12.47 -8.69
CA GLN A 187 4.57 -11.33 -8.92
C GLN A 187 4.64 -10.40 -7.70
N ASN A 188 3.56 -10.32 -6.92
CA ASN A 188 3.45 -9.49 -5.72
C ASN A 188 3.62 -10.34 -4.44
N HIS A 189 2.55 -10.94 -3.95
CA HIS A 189 2.43 -11.56 -2.63
C HIS A 189 3.48 -12.64 -2.41
N LEU A 190 3.59 -13.63 -3.31
CA LEU A 190 4.53 -14.74 -3.12
C LEU A 190 5.98 -14.31 -3.27
N LEU A 191 6.26 -13.40 -4.20
CA LEU A 191 7.61 -12.85 -4.35
C LEU A 191 8.01 -12.02 -3.12
N GLN A 192 7.09 -11.24 -2.55
CA GLN A 192 7.33 -10.52 -1.28
C GLN A 192 7.64 -11.49 -0.13
N LEU A 193 6.86 -12.57 0.02
CA LEU A 193 7.12 -13.60 1.02
C LEU A 193 8.46 -14.29 0.80
N LEU A 194 8.81 -14.58 -0.47
CA LEU A 194 10.10 -15.16 -0.83
C LEU A 194 11.25 -14.26 -0.36
N THR A 195 11.17 -12.95 -0.63
CA THR A 195 12.22 -12.02 -0.20
C THR A 195 12.37 -11.97 1.32
N LEU A 196 11.27 -11.96 2.07
CA LEU A 196 11.32 -11.99 3.54
C LEU A 196 11.88 -13.32 4.08
N ALA A 197 11.55 -14.43 3.42
CA ALA A 197 12.03 -15.74 3.78
C ALA A 197 13.53 -15.91 3.49
N LEU A 198 14.06 -15.30 2.41
CA LEU A 198 15.42 -15.55 1.93
C LEU A 198 16.42 -14.41 2.16
N MET A 199 15.98 -13.21 2.53
CA MET A 199 16.89 -12.06 2.77
C MET A 199 17.93 -12.36 3.86
N GLU A 200 19.09 -11.72 3.82
CA GLU A 200 20.04 -11.76 4.93
C GLU A 200 19.50 -10.97 6.14
N ALA A 201 20.18 -11.11 7.28
CA ALA A 201 19.90 -10.26 8.43
C ALA A 201 20.20 -8.79 8.06
N PRO A 202 19.21 -7.89 8.14
CA PRO A 202 19.41 -6.49 7.78
C PRO A 202 20.24 -5.80 8.87
N ALA A 203 20.95 -4.72 8.50
CA ALA A 203 21.76 -3.94 9.42
C ALA A 203 20.94 -3.39 10.60
N SER A 204 19.67 -3.07 10.36
CA SER A 204 18.67 -2.76 11.39
C SER A 204 17.26 -3.07 10.89
N LEU A 205 16.25 -2.89 11.75
CA LEU A 205 14.83 -2.99 11.36
C LEU A 205 14.27 -1.70 10.73
N LYS A 206 15.13 -0.74 10.36
CA LYS A 206 14.69 0.43 9.60
C LYS A 206 14.18 0.02 8.22
N PRO A 207 13.16 0.71 7.67
CA PRO A 207 12.52 0.31 6.42
C PRO A 207 13.49 0.14 5.25
N GLU A 208 14.49 1.02 5.14
CA GLU A 208 15.50 1.02 4.09
C GLU A 208 16.41 -0.21 4.16
N ASP A 209 16.96 -0.51 5.34
CA ASP A 209 17.85 -1.66 5.54
C ASP A 209 17.15 -2.99 5.24
N VAL A 210 15.88 -3.12 5.65
CA VAL A 210 15.05 -4.29 5.34
C VAL A 210 14.78 -4.37 3.84
N ARG A 211 14.48 -3.25 3.18
CA ARG A 211 14.22 -3.20 1.74
C ARG A 211 15.47 -3.59 0.95
N ASP A 212 16.64 -3.14 1.36
CA ASP A 212 17.90 -3.42 0.65
C ASP A 212 18.21 -4.92 0.62
N GLU A 213 18.02 -5.62 1.74
CA GLU A 213 18.21 -7.08 1.78
C GLU A 213 17.13 -7.83 0.98
N LYS A 214 15.89 -7.34 0.96
CA LYS A 214 14.85 -7.91 0.07
C LYS A 214 15.22 -7.73 -1.41
N VAL A 215 15.72 -6.55 -1.80
CA VAL A 215 16.14 -6.27 -3.17
C VAL A 215 17.36 -7.11 -3.57
N LYS A 216 18.28 -7.37 -2.64
CA LYS A 216 19.44 -8.24 -2.85
C LYS A 216 19.02 -9.66 -3.25
N VAL A 217 17.98 -10.23 -2.62
CA VAL A 217 17.39 -11.52 -3.03
C VAL A 217 16.92 -11.45 -4.48
N LEU A 218 16.13 -10.42 -4.82
CA LEU A 218 15.58 -10.28 -6.18
C LEU A 218 16.67 -10.19 -7.25
N LYS A 219 17.79 -9.51 -6.98
CA LYS A 219 18.93 -9.40 -7.89
C LYS A 219 19.67 -10.72 -8.13
N GLN A 220 19.48 -11.72 -7.28
CA GLN A 220 20.12 -13.04 -7.41
C GLN A 220 19.20 -14.07 -8.09
N LEU A 221 17.92 -13.74 -8.31
CA LEU A 221 17.00 -14.61 -9.03
C LEU A 221 17.39 -14.68 -10.50
N ARG A 222 17.36 -15.90 -11.06
CA ARG A 222 17.55 -16.13 -12.49
C ARG A 222 16.21 -16.00 -13.20
N THR A 223 16.21 -15.25 -14.30
CA THR A 223 15.06 -15.08 -15.21
C THR A 223 15.10 -16.08 -16.35
#